data_AF-A0A941GHU3-F1
#
_entry.id   AF-A0A941GHU3-F1
#
_cell.length_a   1.000
_cell.length_b   1.000
_cell.length_c   1.000
_cell.angle_alpha   90.00
_cell.angle_beta   90.00
_cell.angle_gamma   90.00
#
_symmetry.space_group_name_H-M   'P 1'
#
loop_
_entity.id
_entity.type
_entity.pdbx_description
1 polymer ?
#
loop_
_entity_poly.entity_id
_entity_poly.type
_entity_poly.pdbx_seq_one_letter_code
_entity_poly.pdbx_strand_id
1 'polypeptide(L)'
;VLDGPPDALRERLRAQFAESGQPGIAGWPTTSNIWLVGRDHARDARAILLNGPQFGWWNPAYTYGIGLHGAGFDVVGNTPFAYPSVLFGHNAHVAWGSTAGFGDDVDIYAEKLDPADRTRYFHDGQWKRMEKRSELI
;
A
#
# COMPACT_ATOMS: atom_id res chain seq x y z
N VAL A 1 16.73 -4.97 15.30
CA VAL A 1 15.99 -3.68 15.25
C VAL A 1 14.68 -3.72 16.05
N LEU A 2 14.50 -4.70 16.94
CA LEU A 2 13.41 -4.78 17.92
C LEU A 2 13.99 -5.09 19.31
N ASP A 3 15.11 -4.45 19.64
CA ASP A 3 15.82 -4.69 20.90
C ASP A 3 15.46 -3.60 21.90
N GLY A 4 14.95 -4.00 23.07
CA GLY A 4 14.60 -3.10 24.17
C GLY A 4 13.32 -3.55 24.93
N PRO A 5 13.10 -3.03 26.15
CA PRO A 5 11.90 -3.33 26.91
C PRO A 5 10.63 -2.86 26.15
N PRO A 6 9.51 -3.61 26.22
CA PRO A 6 8.28 -3.31 25.48
C PRO A 6 7.76 -1.87 25.62
N ASP A 7 7.99 -1.24 26.77
CA ASP A 7 7.50 0.11 27.04
C ASP A 7 8.29 1.19 26.27
N ALA A 8 9.59 1.01 26.10
CA ALA A 8 10.41 1.91 25.29
C ALA A 8 10.02 1.83 23.80
N LEU A 9 9.67 0.63 23.32
CA LEU A 9 9.13 0.46 21.97
C LEU A 9 7.78 1.17 21.81
N ARG A 10 6.88 1.04 22.80
CA ARG A 10 5.58 1.71 22.80
C ARG A 10 5.70 3.23 22.76
N GLU A 11 6.59 3.82 23.55
CA GLU A 11 6.82 5.27 23.53
C GLU A 11 7.33 5.74 22.17
N ARG A 12 8.30 5.03 21.58
CA ARG A 12 8.79 5.35 20.23
C ARG A 12 7.70 5.27 19.17
N LEU A 13 6.87 4.23 19.19
CA LEU A 13 5.74 4.10 18.27
C LEU A 13 4.72 5.22 18.45
N ARG A 14 4.45 5.65 19.69
CA ARG A 14 3.56 6.78 19.97
C ARG A 14 4.11 8.10 19.45
N ALA A 15 5.39 8.38 19.68
CA ALA A 15 6.04 9.59 19.18
C ALA A 15 6.03 9.64 17.65
N GLN A 16 6.38 8.53 16.98
CA GLN A 16 6.33 8.44 15.52
C GLN A 16 4.91 8.61 14.98
N PHE A 17 3.92 8.00 15.64
CA PHE A 17 2.52 8.15 15.25
C PHE A 17 2.05 9.60 15.36
N ALA A 18 2.42 10.30 16.43
CA ALA A 18 2.08 11.70 16.63
C ALA A 18 2.71 12.63 15.58
N GLU A 19 3.91 12.33 15.11
CA GLU A 19 4.64 13.13 14.12
C GLU A 19 4.19 12.84 12.68
N SER A 20 4.10 11.56 12.31
CA SER A 20 3.96 11.12 10.92
C SER A 20 2.58 10.55 10.57
N GLY A 21 1.72 10.32 11.56
CA GLY A 21 0.47 9.60 11.37
C GLY A 21 0.66 8.10 11.11
N GLN A 22 1.88 7.60 10.88
CA GLN A 22 2.14 6.21 10.57
C GLN A 22 2.28 5.34 11.83
N PRO A 23 1.53 4.24 11.97
CA PRO A 23 1.83 3.23 12.97
C PRO A 23 2.98 2.33 12.48
N GLY A 24 4.00 2.07 13.30
CA GLY A 24 5.08 1.12 12.97
C GLY A 24 6.40 1.78 12.56
N ILE A 25 7.47 0.99 12.42
CA ILE A 25 8.84 1.50 12.19
C ILE A 25 9.03 1.84 10.70
N ALA A 26 9.69 2.96 10.39
CA ALA A 26 10.05 3.33 9.02
C ALA A 26 10.73 2.18 8.25
N GLY A 27 10.27 1.89 7.03
CA GLY A 27 10.76 0.80 6.20
C GLY A 27 10.04 -0.54 6.39
N TRP A 28 9.07 -0.63 7.31
CA TRP A 28 8.20 -1.80 7.46
C TRP A 28 6.76 -1.42 7.12
N PRO A 29 6.07 -2.18 6.24
CA PRO A 29 4.70 -1.86 5.90
C PRO A 29 3.76 -2.10 7.08
N THR A 30 2.78 -1.23 7.23
CA THR A 30 1.62 -1.48 8.07
C THR A 30 0.84 -2.65 7.51
N THR A 31 0.44 -3.59 8.38
CA THR A 31 -0.52 -4.61 7.97
C THR A 31 -1.90 -3.97 7.91
N SER A 32 -2.66 -4.25 6.86
CA SER A 32 -4.09 -3.95 6.78
C SER A 32 -4.87 -5.22 7.10
N ASN A 33 -6.12 -5.11 7.56
CA ASN A 33 -6.96 -6.27 7.84
C ASN A 33 -8.24 -6.33 6.99
N ILE A 34 -8.71 -7.54 6.72
CA ILE A 34 -9.99 -7.77 6.06
C ILE A 34 -10.63 -9.07 6.57
N TRP A 35 -11.93 -9.06 6.77
CA TRP A 35 -12.72 -10.21 7.22
C TRP A 35 -13.96 -10.34 6.36
N LEU A 36 -14.24 -11.55 5.87
CA LEU A 36 -15.43 -11.85 5.10
C LEU A 36 -16.19 -12.98 5.79
N VAL A 37 -17.49 -12.78 5.99
CA VAL A 37 -18.38 -13.77 6.58
C VAL A 37 -19.37 -14.21 5.50
N GLY A 38 -19.30 -15.48 5.12
CA GLY A 38 -20.21 -16.08 4.15
C GLY A 38 -21.60 -16.35 4.74
N ARG A 39 -22.55 -16.69 3.87
CA ARG A 39 -23.95 -16.93 4.19
C ARG A 39 -24.18 -17.89 5.38
N ASP A 40 -23.39 -18.96 5.45
CA ASP A 40 -23.57 -20.01 6.46
C ASP A 40 -23.14 -19.57 7.87
N HIS A 41 -22.43 -18.46 7.97
CA HIS A 41 -21.92 -17.90 9.23
C HIS A 41 -22.50 -16.52 9.56
N ALA A 42 -23.11 -15.84 8.59
CA ALA A 42 -23.73 -14.54 8.80
C ALA A 42 -25.11 -14.70 9.44
N ARG A 43 -25.40 -13.88 10.46
CA ARG A 43 -26.76 -13.73 11.01
C ARG A 43 -27.43 -12.54 10.32
N ASP A 44 -28.66 -12.73 9.84
CA ASP A 44 -29.51 -11.69 9.21
C ASP A 44 -28.93 -11.01 7.95
N ALA A 45 -27.89 -11.59 7.34
CA ALA A 45 -27.27 -11.10 6.11
C ALA A 45 -26.90 -12.27 5.18
N ARG A 46 -26.76 -12.00 3.88
CA ARG A 46 -26.29 -13.01 2.89
C ARG A 46 -24.76 -13.12 2.86
N ALA A 47 -24.06 -12.03 3.17
CA ALA A 47 -22.62 -11.95 3.34
C ALA A 47 -22.29 -10.65 4.09
N ILE A 48 -21.14 -10.63 4.78
CA ILE A 48 -20.60 -9.43 5.44
C ILE A 48 -19.14 -9.27 5.03
N LEU A 49 -18.73 -8.07 4.63
CA LEU A 49 -17.33 -7.71 4.38
C LEU A 49 -16.96 -6.56 5.31
N LEU A 50 -15.86 -6.72 6.06
CA LEU A 50 -15.29 -5.68 6.92
C LEU A 50 -13.82 -5.49 6.57
N ASN A 51 -13.46 -4.32 6.06
CA ASN A 51 -12.09 -4.00 5.65
C ASN A 51 -11.55 -2.82 6.48
N GLY A 52 -10.38 -3.01 7.10
CA GLY A 52 -9.60 -1.99 7.80
C GLY A 52 -8.27 -1.74 7.10
N PRO A 53 -8.24 -0.91 6.04
CA PRO A 53 -7.00 -0.52 5.39
C PRO A 53 -6.21 0.46 6.29
N GLN A 54 -4.92 0.20 6.48
CA GLN A 54 -4.08 0.91 7.46
C GLN A 54 -2.96 1.68 6.74
N PHE A 55 -3.18 2.97 6.49
CA PHE A 55 -2.24 3.87 5.80
C PHE A 55 -1.57 4.89 6.71
N GLY A 56 -1.84 4.80 8.00
CA GLY A 56 -1.67 5.91 8.94
C GLY A 56 -2.86 6.85 8.96
N TRP A 57 -2.80 7.86 9.83
CA TRP A 57 -3.82 8.86 10.04
C TRP A 57 -3.33 10.22 9.58
N TRP A 58 -4.12 10.86 8.72
CA TRP A 58 -3.72 12.04 8.00
C TRP A 58 -4.81 13.10 8.07
N ASN A 59 -4.40 14.36 7.94
CA ASN A 59 -5.30 15.48 7.75
C ASN A 59 -4.84 16.29 6.53
N PRO A 60 -5.62 16.36 5.43
CA PRO A 60 -6.95 15.75 5.24
C PRO A 60 -6.94 14.21 5.27
N ALA A 61 -8.12 13.59 5.35
CA ALA A 61 -8.28 12.14 5.36
C ALA A 61 -7.57 11.50 4.16
N TYR A 62 -6.94 10.34 4.39
CA TYR A 62 -6.19 9.60 3.37
C TYR A 62 -7.07 9.08 2.23
N THR A 63 -8.30 8.67 2.57
CA THR A 63 -9.29 8.22 1.61
C THR A 63 -10.36 9.29 1.37
N TYR A 64 -10.93 9.24 0.17
CA TYR A 64 -12.02 10.11 -0.24
C TYR A 64 -13.26 9.27 -0.53
N GLY A 65 -14.41 9.63 0.07
CA GLY A 65 -15.70 8.98 -0.19
C GLY A 65 -16.27 9.41 -1.53
N ILE A 66 -16.73 8.45 -2.33
CA ILE A 66 -17.23 8.71 -3.69
C ILE A 66 -18.35 7.72 -4.08
N GLY A 67 -19.33 8.23 -4.84
CA GLY A 67 -20.31 7.43 -5.56
C GLY A 67 -20.25 7.76 -7.06
N LEU A 68 -20.11 6.73 -7.90
CA LEU A 68 -20.07 6.85 -9.36
C LEU A 68 -21.29 6.15 -9.95
N HIS A 69 -22.16 6.92 -10.59
CA HIS A 69 -23.40 6.43 -11.19
C HIS A 69 -23.53 6.94 -12.63
N GLY A 70 -23.49 6.02 -13.60
CA GLY A 70 -23.51 6.31 -15.03
C GLY A 70 -22.29 5.76 -15.78
N ALA A 71 -22.33 5.81 -17.11
CA ALA A 71 -21.27 5.27 -17.98
C ALA A 71 -20.88 3.80 -17.69
N GLY A 72 -21.85 2.99 -17.21
CA GLY A 72 -21.63 1.61 -16.81
C GLY A 72 -21.18 1.40 -15.36
N PHE A 73 -20.99 2.48 -14.59
CA PHE A 73 -20.70 2.42 -13.16
C PHE A 73 -21.95 2.58 -12.32
N ASP A 74 -22.02 1.81 -11.25
CA ASP A 74 -22.93 1.98 -10.12
C ASP A 74 -22.20 1.51 -8.86
N VAL A 75 -21.30 2.35 -8.34
CA VAL A 75 -20.37 1.99 -7.26
C VAL A 75 -20.40 3.07 -6.19
N VAL A 76 -20.36 2.65 -4.93
CA VAL A 76 -20.15 3.56 -3.79
C VAL A 76 -19.07 3.00 -2.87
N GLY A 77 -18.25 3.89 -2.31
CA GLY A 77 -17.17 3.51 -1.42
C GLY A 77 -16.26 4.67 -1.06
N ASN A 78 -15.02 4.35 -0.71
CA ASN A 78 -13.95 5.31 -0.56
C ASN A 78 -12.63 4.76 -1.11
N THR A 79 -11.69 5.64 -1.44
CA THR A 79 -10.43 5.23 -2.09
C THR A 79 -9.28 6.17 -1.73
N PRO A 80 -8.02 5.68 -1.62
CA PRO A 80 -6.87 6.54 -1.37
C PRO A 80 -6.72 7.64 -2.42
N PHE A 81 -6.39 8.86 -1.99
CA PHE A 81 -6.07 9.99 -2.88
C PHE A 81 -7.10 10.29 -3.99
N ALA A 82 -8.36 9.87 -3.81
CA ALA A 82 -9.41 9.96 -4.82
C ALA A 82 -9.01 9.32 -6.18
N TYR A 83 -8.30 8.19 -6.15
CA TYR A 83 -8.03 7.41 -7.36
C TYR A 83 -9.31 7.12 -8.16
N PRO A 84 -9.24 7.04 -9.51
CA PRO A 84 -10.39 6.66 -10.33
C PRO A 84 -10.95 5.28 -9.95
N SER A 85 -10.10 4.37 -9.47
CA SER A 85 -10.49 3.06 -8.95
C SER A 85 -10.98 3.16 -7.51
N VAL A 86 -12.20 2.72 -7.25
CA VAL A 86 -12.74 2.62 -5.87
C VAL A 86 -12.17 1.35 -5.23
N LEU A 87 -11.17 1.48 -4.35
CA LEU A 87 -10.51 0.31 -3.72
C LEU A 87 -11.36 -0.35 -2.62
N PHE A 88 -12.15 0.43 -1.89
CA PHE A 88 -12.98 -0.07 -0.78
C PHE A 88 -14.44 0.30 -1.04
N GLY A 89 -15.25 -0.67 -1.44
CA GLY A 89 -16.62 -0.36 -1.83
C GLY A 89 -17.42 -1.56 -2.29
N HIS A 90 -18.56 -1.25 -2.89
CA HIS A 90 -19.43 -2.23 -3.48
C HIS A 90 -20.23 -1.62 -4.64
N ASN A 91 -20.82 -2.50 -5.44
CA ASN A 91 -21.89 -2.17 -6.37
C ASN A 91 -23.18 -2.91 -5.96
N ALA A 92 -24.16 -2.97 -6.85
CA ALA A 92 -25.43 -3.68 -6.63
C ALA A 92 -25.27 -5.20 -6.43
N HIS A 93 -24.11 -5.79 -6.74
CA HIS A 93 -23.93 -7.24 -6.85
C HIS A 93 -22.78 -7.79 -5.99
N VAL A 94 -21.68 -7.06 -5.87
CA VAL A 94 -20.46 -7.50 -5.18
C VAL A 94 -19.87 -6.38 -4.33
N ALA A 95 -19.23 -6.76 -3.22
CA ALA A 95 -18.41 -5.90 -2.39
C ALA A 95 -16.97 -6.37 -2.43
N TRP A 96 -16.01 -5.45 -2.32
CA TRP A 96 -14.58 -5.75 -2.34
C TRP A 96 -13.80 -4.84 -1.40
N GLY A 97 -12.59 -5.28 -1.12
CA GLY A 97 -11.61 -4.57 -0.32
C GLY A 97 -10.22 -5.14 -0.59
N SER A 98 -9.19 -4.55 0.01
CA SER A 98 -7.81 -4.97 -0.21
C SER A 98 -6.96 -4.87 1.05
N THR A 99 -5.90 -5.68 1.07
CA THR A 99 -4.78 -5.59 2.00
C THR A 99 -3.49 -5.69 1.18
N ALA A 100 -2.39 -5.11 1.66
CA ALA A 100 -1.08 -5.30 1.02
C ALA A 100 -0.75 -6.81 0.97
N GLY A 101 -0.23 -7.28 -0.18
CA GLY A 101 0.03 -8.71 -0.40
C GLY A 101 1.28 -9.24 0.28
N PHE A 102 2.30 -8.40 0.48
CA PHE A 102 3.63 -8.79 1.00
C PHE A 102 4.30 -9.93 0.21
N GLY A 103 3.94 -10.10 -1.07
CA GLY A 103 4.69 -10.95 -1.97
C GLY A 103 6.08 -10.38 -2.21
N ASP A 104 7.03 -11.25 -2.56
CA ASP A 104 8.34 -10.84 -3.05
C ASP A 104 8.23 -10.53 -4.55
N ASP A 105 8.06 -9.25 -4.88
CA ASP A 105 7.88 -8.74 -6.25
C ASP A 105 9.01 -7.81 -6.70
N VAL A 106 10.08 -7.68 -5.90
CA VAL A 106 11.23 -6.80 -6.19
C VAL A 106 12.54 -7.47 -5.80
N ASP A 107 13.34 -7.79 -6.82
CA ASP A 107 14.73 -8.25 -6.65
C ASP A 107 15.75 -7.11 -6.84
N ILE A 108 16.88 -7.22 -6.14
CA ILE A 108 18.02 -6.32 -6.32
C ILE A 108 19.09 -6.99 -7.20
N TYR A 109 19.47 -6.31 -8.28
CA TYR A 109 20.56 -6.75 -9.17
C TYR A 109 21.86 -6.05 -8.80
N ALA A 110 22.93 -6.83 -8.62
CA ALA A 110 24.28 -6.32 -8.39
C ALA A 110 25.00 -6.12 -9.73
N GLU A 111 24.81 -4.95 -10.34
CA GLU A 111 25.38 -4.63 -11.64
C GLU A 111 26.92 -4.55 -11.61
N LYS A 112 27.57 -5.20 -12.58
CA LYS A 112 29.02 -5.04 -12.80
C LYS A 112 29.25 -3.78 -13.63
N LEU A 113 29.81 -2.74 -13.00
CA LEU A 113 30.13 -1.48 -13.67
C LEU A 113 31.43 -1.57 -14.48
N ASP A 114 31.48 -0.81 -15.57
CA ASP A 114 32.69 -0.65 -16.35
C ASP A 114 33.70 0.25 -15.61
N PRO A 115 34.94 -0.24 -15.33
CA PRO A 115 35.97 0.58 -14.68
C PRO A 115 36.34 1.85 -15.47
N ALA A 116 36.17 1.85 -16.80
CA ALA A 116 36.49 2.98 -17.67
C ALA A 116 35.32 3.97 -17.81
N ASP A 117 34.08 3.53 -17.61
CA ASP A 117 32.89 4.37 -17.71
C ASP A 117 31.77 3.82 -16.81
N ARG A 118 31.65 4.37 -15.60
CA ARG A 118 30.65 3.94 -14.59
C ARG A 118 29.19 4.20 -14.99
N THR A 119 28.93 4.78 -16.15
CA THR A 119 27.58 4.87 -16.75
C THR A 119 27.22 3.63 -17.59
N ARG A 120 28.12 2.64 -17.66
CA ARG A 120 27.89 1.35 -18.33
C ARG A 120 27.90 0.19 -17.33
N TYR A 121 27.09 -0.81 -17.61
CA TYR A 121 27.00 -2.07 -16.87
C TYR A 121 27.16 -3.27 -17.82
N PHE A 122 27.66 -4.39 -17.30
CA PHE A 122 27.88 -5.61 -18.08
C PHE A 122 26.65 -6.51 -18.04
N HIS A 123 26.05 -6.80 -19.20
CA HIS A 123 24.87 -7.65 -19.32
C HIS A 123 24.90 -8.43 -20.64
N ASP A 124 24.67 -9.74 -20.62
CA ASP A 124 24.74 -10.65 -21.77
C ASP A 124 26.02 -10.52 -22.62
N GLY A 125 27.19 -10.50 -21.97
CA GLY A 125 28.47 -10.48 -22.69
C GLY A 125 28.89 -9.12 -23.24
N GLN A 126 28.11 -8.05 -23.01
CA GLN A 126 28.36 -6.72 -23.55
C GLN A 126 28.22 -5.61 -22.50
N TRP A 127 28.92 -4.51 -22.73
CA TRP A 127 28.78 -3.27 -21.94
C TRP A 127 27.59 -2.46 -22.47
N LYS A 128 26.52 -2.38 -21.69
CA LYS A 128 25.33 -1.58 -21.99
C LYS A 128 25.39 -0.24 -21.25
N ARG A 129 24.94 0.85 -21.88
CA ARG A 129 24.84 2.16 -21.21
C ARG A 129 23.53 2.25 -20.43
N MET A 130 23.60 2.80 -19.22
CA MET A 130 22.42 3.10 -18.41
C MET A 130 21.57 4.18 -19.08
N GLU A 131 20.26 4.07 -18.92
CA GLU A 131 19.36 5.17 -19.24
C GLU A 131 19.63 6.35 -18.29
N LYS A 132 19.60 7.57 -18.83
CA LYS A 132 19.87 8.80 -18.08
C LYS A 132 18.78 9.82 -18.36
N ARG A 133 18.32 10.47 -17.30
CA ARG A 133 17.49 11.67 -17.37
C ARG A 133 18.06 12.78 -16.48
N SER A 134 17.84 14.03 -16.85
CA SER A 134 18.20 15.21 -16.05
C SER A 134 16.93 15.82 -15.49
N GLU A 135 16.90 16.05 -14.19
CA GLU A 135 15.78 16.67 -13.50
C GLU A 135 16.24 18.01 -12.91
N LEU A 136 15.46 19.08 -13.12
CA LEU A 136 15.59 20.33 -12.38
C LEU A 136 14.45 20.36 -11.38
N ILE A 137 14.80 20.43 -10.09
CA ILE A 137 13.84 20.47 -8.98
C ILE A 137 13.41 21.91 -8.74
#